data_AF-A0A5D2QE29-F1
#
_entry.id   AF-A0A5D2QE29-F1
#
_cell.length_a   1.000
_cell.length_b   1.000
_cell.length_c   1.000
_cell.angle_alpha   90.00
_cell.angle_beta   90.00
_cell.angle_gamma   90.00
#
_symmetry.space_group_name_H-M   'P 1'
#
loop_
_entity.id
_entity.type
_entity.pdbx_description
1 polymer ?
#
loop_
_entity_poly.entity_id
_entity_poly.type
_entity_poly.pdbx_seq_one_letter_code
_entity_poly.pdbx_strand_id
1 'polypeptide(L)'
;MLLEAYASAKQDEIHTDVLLQARQACYKARDAFYSCLEKHSDKKPTEIGSVGLLYPTECKPSREDYVKNCRVSWVKHFDRQYCKTKRTQRLLDDKETRRGV
;
A
#
# COMPACT_ATOMS: atom_id res chain seq x y z
N MET A 1 -34.99 -19.88 -14.73
CA MET A 1 -34.85 -20.05 -13.27
C MET A 1 -33.63 -20.93 -12.94
N LEU A 2 -32.42 -20.40 -13.10
CA LEU A 2 -31.15 -21.08 -12.78
C LEU A 2 -30.11 -20.07 -12.26
N LEU A 3 -30.19 -18.81 -12.73
CA LEU A 3 -29.40 -17.68 -12.22
C LEU A 3 -29.82 -17.23 -10.81
N GLU A 4 -31.11 -17.31 -10.47
CA GLU A 4 -31.62 -16.90 -9.14
C GLU A 4 -31.27 -17.92 -8.04
N ALA A 5 -31.22 -19.21 -8.37
CA ALA A 5 -30.82 -20.27 -7.43
C ALA A 5 -29.32 -20.23 -7.11
N TYR A 6 -28.48 -19.83 -8.07
CA TYR A 6 -27.04 -19.64 -7.85
C TYR A 6 -26.73 -18.44 -6.93
N ALA A 7 -27.55 -17.39 -6.97
CA ALA A 7 -27.43 -16.25 -6.06
C ALA A 7 -27.88 -16.57 -4.62
N SER A 8 -28.80 -17.54 -4.46
CA SER A 8 -29.38 -17.91 -3.17
C SER A 8 -28.53 -18.91 -2.36
N ALA A 9 -27.75 -19.77 -3.02
CA ALA A 9 -26.98 -20.83 -2.35
C ALA A 9 -25.66 -20.37 -1.69
N LYS A 10 -25.27 -19.11 -1.83
CA LYS A 10 -24.09 -18.51 -1.18
C LYS A 10 -24.39 -17.19 -0.51
N GLN A 11 -25.45 -17.15 0.28
CA GLN A 11 -25.52 -16.22 1.39
C GLN A 11 -24.65 -16.77 2.53
N ASP A 12 -23.35 -16.95 2.27
CA ASP A 12 -22.36 -16.85 3.33
C ASP A 12 -22.59 -15.45 3.89
N GLU A 13 -23.18 -15.36 5.08
CA GLU A 13 -23.53 -14.12 5.75
C GLU A 13 -22.33 -13.18 5.70
N ILE A 14 -22.31 -12.27 4.71
CA ILE A 14 -21.14 -11.43 4.44
C ILE A 14 -21.05 -10.51 5.64
N HIS A 15 -20.19 -10.87 6.59
CA HIS A 15 -20.00 -10.11 7.80
C HIS A 15 -19.24 -8.83 7.44
N THR A 16 -19.99 -7.85 6.97
CA THR A 16 -19.51 -6.55 6.49
C THR A 16 -18.63 -5.86 7.53
N ASP A 17 -18.94 -6.08 8.80
CA ASP A 17 -18.24 -5.48 9.94
C ASP A 17 -16.83 -6.05 10.11
N VAL A 18 -16.66 -7.38 9.97
CA VAL A 18 -15.34 -8.02 9.98
C VAL A 18 -14.52 -7.60 8.77
N LEU A 19 -15.16 -7.48 7.60
CA LEU A 19 -14.51 -6.98 6.39
C LEU A 19 -14.11 -5.49 6.49
N LEU A 20 -14.85 -4.69 7.24
CA LEU A 20 -14.52 -3.29 7.51
C LEU A 20 -13.33 -3.21 8.47
N GLN A 21 -13.34 -3.97 9.56
CA GLN A 21 -12.23 -4.03 10.51
C GLN A 21 -10.93 -4.51 9.84
N ALA A 22 -11.00 -5.56 9.01
CA ALA A 22 -9.84 -6.04 8.25
C ALA A 22 -9.29 -4.97 7.28
N ARG A 23 -10.18 -4.18 6.65
CA ARG A 23 -9.76 -3.06 5.80
C ARG A 23 -9.11 -1.94 6.60
N GLN A 24 -9.66 -1.59 7.76
CA GLN A 24 -9.07 -0.59 8.66
C GLN A 24 -7.68 -1.02 9.15
N ALA A 25 -7.53 -2.29 9.54
CA ALA A 25 -6.24 -2.85 9.93
C ALA A 25 -5.21 -2.78 8.79
N CYS A 26 -5.64 -3.13 7.57
CA CYS A 26 -4.81 -3.00 6.37
C CYS A 26 -4.36 -1.55 6.13
N TYR A 27 -5.26 -0.56 6.21
CA TYR A 27 -4.88 0.85 6.02
C TYR A 27 -3.96 1.36 7.12
N LYS A 28 -4.18 0.97 8.37
CA LYS A 28 -3.29 1.34 9.48
C LYS A 28 -1.88 0.80 9.29
N ALA A 29 -1.75 -0.46 8.86
CA ALA A 29 -0.45 -1.07 8.58
C ALA A 29 0.25 -0.43 7.36
N ARG A 30 -0.53 -0.13 6.30
CA ARG A 30 -0.06 0.62 5.12
C ARG A 30 0.53 1.96 5.50
N ASP A 31 -0.21 2.74 6.29
CA ASP A 31 0.18 4.11 6.64
C ASP A 31 1.39 4.11 7.58
N ALA A 32 1.50 3.14 8.49
CA ALA A 32 2.69 2.94 9.30
C ALA A 32 3.93 2.64 8.45
N PHE A 33 3.80 1.76 7.45
CA PHE A 33 4.90 1.44 6.52
C PHE A 33 5.34 2.67 5.72
N TYR A 34 4.42 3.40 5.09
CA TYR A 34 4.77 4.58 4.30
C TYR A 34 5.30 5.73 5.16
N SER A 35 4.78 5.92 6.37
CA SER A 35 5.34 6.91 7.32
C SER A 35 6.79 6.58 7.67
N CYS A 36 7.13 5.29 7.82
CA CYS A 36 8.51 4.85 8.01
C CYS A 36 9.37 5.17 6.78
N LEU A 37 8.87 4.95 5.56
CA LEU A 37 9.60 5.29 4.33
C LEU A 37 9.90 6.78 4.22
N GLU A 38 8.95 7.64 4.59
CA GLU A 38 9.14 9.08 4.53
C GLU A 38 10.12 9.58 5.58
N LYS A 39 10.11 9.02 6.78
CA LYS A 39 11.11 9.35 7.82
C LYS A 39 12.53 8.92 7.47
N HIS A 40 12.67 7.90 6.64
CA HIS A 40 13.95 7.33 6.25
C HIS A 40 14.24 7.51 4.76
N SER A 41 13.64 8.51 4.11
CA SER A 41 13.87 8.81 2.69
C SER A 41 15.33 9.16 2.38
N ASP A 42 16.08 9.61 3.39
CA ASP A 42 17.49 9.99 3.29
C ASP A 42 18.45 8.81 3.45
N LYS A 43 17.95 7.64 3.89
CA LYS A 43 18.76 6.43 4.07
C LYS A 43 18.81 5.64 2.77
N LYS A 44 19.98 5.06 2.46
CA LYS A 44 20.15 4.22 1.26
C LYS A 44 19.15 3.06 1.27
N PRO A 45 18.32 2.92 0.22
CA PRO A 45 17.40 1.79 0.15
C PRO A 45 18.21 0.49 0.07
N THR A 46 17.93 -0.42 1.00
CA THR A 46 18.71 -1.66 1.16
C THR A 46 17.88 -2.89 0.75
N GLU A 47 16.55 -2.76 0.77
CA GLU A 47 15.61 -3.86 0.52
C GLU A 47 14.69 -3.55 -0.67
N ILE A 48 14.31 -4.60 -1.40
CA ILE A 48 13.43 -4.52 -2.57
C ILE A 48 12.04 -5.07 -2.18
N GLY A 49 11.04 -4.19 -2.21
CA GLY A 49 9.63 -4.50 -2.02
C GLY A 49 8.92 -4.92 -3.31
N SER A 50 7.60 -4.98 -3.25
CA SER A 50 6.80 -5.36 -4.42
C SER A 50 6.82 -4.24 -5.47
N VAL A 51 6.86 -4.63 -6.75
CA VAL A 51 6.85 -3.69 -7.89
C VAL A 51 8.08 -2.75 -7.91
N GLY A 52 9.20 -3.17 -7.31
CA GLY A 52 10.45 -2.40 -7.31
C GLY A 52 10.47 -1.22 -6.32
N LEU A 53 9.55 -1.20 -5.35
CA LEU A 53 9.59 -0.23 -4.25
C LEU A 53 10.81 -0.50 -3.38
N LEU A 54 11.78 0.41 -3.36
CA LEU A 54 12.96 0.27 -2.51
C LEU A 54 12.68 0.89 -1.13
N TYR A 55 13.06 0.18 -0.05
CA TYR A 55 12.87 0.66 1.31
C TYR A 55 14.08 0.35 2.22
N PRO A 56 14.26 1.10 3.33
CA PRO A 56 15.33 0.85 4.29
C PRO A 56 15.01 -0.32 5.22
N THR A 57 16.03 -1.02 5.71
CA THR A 57 15.89 -2.21 6.59
C THR A 57 15.08 -1.95 7.85
N GLU A 58 15.10 -0.73 8.37
CA GLU A 58 14.32 -0.32 9.56
C GLU A 58 12.80 -0.43 9.33
N CYS A 59 12.34 -0.32 8.09
CA CYS A 59 10.92 -0.44 7.74
C CYS A 59 10.50 -1.87 7.37
N LYS A 60 11.41 -2.85 7.44
CA LYS A 60 11.12 -4.27 7.21
C LYS A 60 10.05 -4.86 8.14
N PRO A 61 10.07 -4.64 9.47
CA PRO A 61 9.00 -5.16 10.34
C PRO A 61 7.62 -4.58 9.95
N SER A 62 7.55 -3.27 9.67
CA SER A 62 6.30 -2.65 9.20
C SER A 62 5.84 -3.19 7.85
N ARG A 63 6.78 -3.62 6.99
CA ARG A 63 6.46 -4.25 5.71
C ARG A 63 5.84 -5.63 5.89
N GLU A 64 6.37 -6.43 6.81
CA GLU A 64 5.84 -7.76 7.13
C GLU A 64 4.41 -7.66 7.68
N ASP A 65 4.18 -6.72 8.60
CA ASP A 65 2.83 -6.43 9.13
C ASP A 65 1.87 -5.98 8.05
N TYR A 66 2.33 -5.13 7.13
CA TYR A 66 1.53 -4.65 6.00
C TYR A 66 1.14 -5.79 5.06
N VAL A 67 2.07 -6.69 4.71
CA VAL A 67 1.79 -7.86 3.86
C VAL A 67 0.89 -8.88 4.56
N LYS A 68 1.00 -9.00 5.90
CA LYS A 68 0.16 -9.90 6.70
C LYS A 68 -1.28 -9.41 6.82
N ASN A 69 -1.49 -8.11 7.02
CA ASN A 69 -2.83 -7.53 7.22
C ASN A 69 -3.56 -7.19 5.91
N CYS A 70 -2.82 -6.94 4.82
CA CYS A 70 -3.42 -6.59 3.53
C CYS A 70 -3.39 -7.75 2.53
N ARG A 71 -4.42 -7.83 1.69
CA ARG A 71 -4.39 -8.71 0.52
C ARG A 71 -3.23 -8.35 -0.40
N VAL A 72 -2.55 -9.35 -0.96
CA VAL A 72 -1.40 -9.17 -1.86
C VAL A 72 -1.72 -8.27 -3.07
N SER A 73 -2.94 -8.36 -3.62
CA SER A 73 -3.37 -7.47 -4.72
C SER A 73 -3.45 -6.01 -4.30
N TRP A 74 -3.87 -5.73 -3.07
CA TRP A 74 -3.91 -4.38 -2.50
C TRP A 74 -2.50 -3.87 -2.23
N VAL A 75 -1.61 -4.70 -1.68
CA VAL A 75 -0.19 -4.35 -1.48
C VAL A 75 0.45 -3.91 -2.79
N LYS A 76 0.32 -4.72 -3.85
CA LYS A 76 0.84 -4.39 -5.19
C LYS A 76 0.23 -3.10 -5.76
N HIS A 77 -1.08 -2.89 -5.55
CA HIS A 77 -1.75 -1.68 -6.02
C HIS A 77 -1.20 -0.44 -5.33
N PHE A 78 -1.15 -0.46 -3.99
CA PHE A 78 -0.67 0.66 -3.21
C PHE A 78 0.80 0.96 -3.42
N ASP A 79 1.66 -0.06 -3.49
CA ASP A 79 3.09 0.15 -3.78
C ASP A 79 3.28 0.83 -5.13
N ARG A 80 2.50 0.41 -6.14
CA ARG A 80 2.49 1.07 -7.46
C ARG A 80 2.01 2.51 -7.38
N GLN A 81 0.98 2.80 -6.59
CA GLN A 81 0.50 4.17 -6.38
C GLN A 81 1.58 5.01 -5.69
N TYR A 82 2.20 4.50 -4.63
CA TYR A 82 3.24 5.22 -3.90
C TYR A 82 4.44 5.54 -4.79
N CYS A 83 4.95 4.58 -5.56
CA CYS A 83 6.01 4.81 -6.54
C CYS A 83 5.63 5.86 -7.59
N LYS A 84 4.37 5.85 -8.08
CA LYS A 84 3.87 6.88 -9.01
C LYS A 84 3.84 8.25 -8.34
N THR A 85 3.27 8.36 -7.15
CA THR A 85 3.16 9.61 -6.40
C THR A 85 4.53 10.19 -6.08
N LYS A 86 5.49 9.39 -5.57
CA LYS A 86 6.86 9.86 -5.32
C LYS A 86 7.58 10.27 -6.59
N ARG A 87 7.37 9.56 -7.72
CA ARG A 87 7.91 9.99 -9.02
C ARG A 87 7.32 11.33 -9.45
N THR A 88 6.01 11.52 -9.30
CA THR A 88 5.35 12.81 -9.60
C THR A 88 5.87 13.91 -8.68
N GLN A 89 6.01 13.64 -7.38
CA GLN A 89 6.55 14.61 -6.41
C GLN A 89 7.96 15.05 -6.80
N ARG A 90 8.88 14.12 -7.09
CA ARG A 90 10.22 14.46 -7.60
C ARG A 90 10.20 15.31 -8.86
N LEU A 91 9.30 15.02 -9.80
CA LEU A 91 9.17 15.81 -11.03
C LEU A 91 8.65 17.23 -10.77
N LEU A 92 7.82 17.42 -9.75
CA LEU A 92 7.34 18.73 -9.32
C LEU A 92 8.45 19.50 -8.59
N ASP A 93 9.15 18.84 -7.67
CA ASP A 93 10.30 19.41 -6.95
C ASP A 93 11.41 19.82 -7.94
N ASP A 94 11.73 18.98 -8.93
CA ASP A 94 12.69 19.28 -10.02
C ASP A 94 12.24 20.47 -10.89
N LYS A 95 10.93 20.65 -11.09
CA LYS A 95 10.40 21.81 -11.82
C LYS A 95 10.56 23.10 -11.02
N GLU A 96 10.42 23.02 -9.71
CA GLU A 96 10.62 24.17 -8.81
C GLU A 96 12.11 24.53 -8.71
N THR A 97 13.01 23.54 -8.71
CA THR A 97 14.47 23.80 -8.74
C THR A 97 14.96 24.39 -10.07
N ARG A 98 14.24 24.17 -11.18
CA ARG A 98 14.57 24.72 -12.51
C ARG A 98 13.95 26.08 -12.81
N ARG A 99 13.02 26.57 -11.99
CA ARG A 99 12.62 27.99 -12.02
C ARG A 99 13.67 28.80 -11.27
N GLY A 100 14.82 28.96 -11.92
CA GLY A 100 15.83 29.94 -11.53
C GLY A 100 15.23 31.35 -11.52
N VAL A 101 15.70 32.12 -10.53
CA VAL A 101 15.63 33.59 -10.40
C VAL A 101 15.90 34.29 -11.74
#